data_AF-A0A241VY00-F1
#
_entry.id   AF-A0A241VY00-F1
#
_cell.length_a   1.000
_cell.length_b   1.000
_cell.length_c   1.000
_cell.angle_alpha   90.00
_cell.angle_beta   90.00
_cell.angle_gamma   90.00
#
_symmetry.space_group_name_H-M   'P 1'
#
loop_
_entity.id
_entity.type
_entity.pdbx_description
1 polymer ?
#
loop_
_entity_poly.entity_id
_entity_poly.type
_entity_poly.pdbx_seq_one_letter_code
_entity_poly.pdbx_strand_id
1 'polypeptide(L)'
;MQNIFDQLRKMSGGKLTQKQVNATDKLISFDQQAVNDMLGIKDQMAVSDFGINLICGFEGKRLTAYDDGVGVWTIGFGTTIYPNGQKVKKGDTCTEAQAKQFMQNDLKKFEHAVNEAVTVSLNQNQFDALVSLTYNIGSGAFEKSTLLKKLNTGDYQGAANQFDAWVNAGGKRLQGLVNRRVKEKELFLK
;
A
#
# COMPACT_ATOMS: atom_id res chain seq x y z
N MET A 1 -0.41 -19.10 21.40
CA MET A 1 0.22 -20.12 20.53
C MET A 1 0.92 -21.26 21.28
N GLN A 2 1.60 -21.03 22.41
CA GLN A 2 2.30 -22.11 23.16
C GLN A 2 1.40 -23.32 23.48
N ASN A 3 0.16 -23.11 23.91
CA ASN A 3 -0.73 -24.19 24.34
C ASN A 3 -1.11 -25.19 23.24
N ILE A 4 -1.24 -24.76 21.97
CA ILE A 4 -1.57 -25.65 20.85
C ILE A 4 -0.37 -26.51 20.45
N PHE A 5 0.82 -25.90 20.33
CA PHE A 5 2.03 -26.65 19.99
C PHE A 5 2.45 -27.58 21.13
N ASP A 6 2.18 -27.22 22.38
CA ASP A 6 2.44 -28.06 23.55
C ASP A 6 1.47 -29.25 23.63
N GLN A 7 0.18 -29.05 23.30
CA GLN A 7 -0.77 -30.18 23.15
C GLN A 7 -0.37 -31.10 21.99
N LEU A 8 0.01 -30.54 20.84
CA LEU A 8 0.45 -31.31 19.68
C LEU A 8 1.74 -32.08 19.96
N ARG A 9 2.71 -31.49 20.65
CA ARG A 9 3.93 -32.17 21.11
C ARG A 9 3.60 -33.30 22.10
N LYS A 10 2.65 -33.11 23.00
CA LYS A 10 2.18 -34.19 23.89
C LYS A 10 1.55 -35.34 23.10
N MET A 11 0.73 -35.05 22.09
CA MET A 11 0.11 -36.06 21.23
C MET A 11 1.12 -36.75 20.29
N SER A 12 2.20 -36.05 19.89
CA SER A 12 3.20 -36.55 18.94
C SER A 12 4.43 -37.21 19.59
N GLY A 13 4.48 -37.33 20.92
CA GLY A 13 5.63 -37.93 21.63
C GLY A 13 6.85 -37.01 21.74
N GLY A 14 6.66 -35.69 21.74
CA GLY A 14 7.66 -34.68 22.12
C GLY A 14 8.34 -33.93 20.97
N LYS A 15 8.35 -34.48 19.75
CA LYS A 15 8.83 -33.77 18.55
C LYS A 15 7.79 -33.85 17.43
N LEU A 16 7.60 -32.72 16.72
CA LEU A 16 6.72 -32.63 15.57
C LEU A 16 7.54 -32.81 14.29
N THR A 17 7.01 -33.60 13.36
CA THR A 17 7.57 -33.72 12.00
C THR A 17 7.10 -32.56 11.12
N GLN A 18 7.84 -32.25 10.05
CA GLN A 18 7.44 -31.19 9.10
C GLN A 18 6.06 -31.45 8.48
N LYS A 19 5.69 -32.72 8.27
CA LYS A 19 4.37 -33.11 7.77
C LYS A 19 3.25 -32.74 8.76
N GLN A 20 3.49 -32.91 10.06
CA GLN A 20 2.54 -32.52 11.10
C GLN A 20 2.43 -31.00 11.21
N VAL A 21 3.56 -30.27 11.13
CA VAL A 21 3.56 -28.80 11.07
C VAL A 21 2.72 -28.30 9.90
N ASN A 22 2.98 -28.79 8.68
CA ASN A 22 2.24 -28.38 7.49
C ASN A 22 0.74 -28.72 7.55
N ALA A 23 0.36 -29.80 8.23
CA ALA A 23 -1.05 -30.15 8.43
C ALA A 23 -1.74 -29.22 9.44
N THR A 24 -1.03 -28.82 10.50
CA THR A 24 -1.50 -27.81 11.45
C THR A 24 -1.60 -26.44 10.81
N ASP A 25 -0.63 -26.04 9.98
CA ASP A 25 -0.69 -24.78 9.22
C ASP A 25 -1.91 -24.75 8.30
N LYS A 26 -2.26 -25.89 7.68
CA LYS A 26 -3.51 -26.01 6.90
C LYS A 26 -4.75 -25.82 7.77
N LEU A 27 -4.81 -26.41 8.97
CA LEU A 27 -5.92 -26.23 9.92
C LEU A 27 -6.06 -24.80 10.42
N ILE A 28 -4.95 -24.11 10.67
CA ILE A 28 -4.94 -22.68 11.02
C ILE A 28 -5.39 -21.84 9.82
N SER A 29 -4.98 -22.19 8.59
CA SER A 29 -5.40 -21.48 7.38
C SER A 29 -6.86 -21.70 7.01
N PHE A 30 -7.49 -22.79 7.47
CA PHE A 30 -8.90 -23.09 7.20
C PHE A 30 -9.85 -22.07 7.83
N ASP A 31 -9.40 -21.35 8.85
CA ASP A 31 -10.15 -20.23 9.43
C ASP A 31 -9.21 -19.07 9.77
N GLN A 32 -8.40 -18.68 8.78
CA GLN A 32 -7.48 -17.54 8.89
C GLN A 32 -8.23 -16.28 9.34
N GLN A 33 -9.48 -16.11 8.90
CA GLN A 33 -10.33 -14.99 9.31
C GLN A 33 -10.67 -15.06 10.80
N ALA A 34 -11.17 -16.17 11.34
CA ALA A 34 -11.47 -16.24 12.77
C ALA A 34 -10.20 -16.16 13.63
N VAL A 35 -9.06 -16.66 13.14
CA VAL A 35 -7.77 -16.47 13.81
C VAL A 35 -7.36 -15.00 13.78
N ASN A 36 -7.52 -14.32 12.65
CA ASN A 36 -7.26 -12.90 12.49
C ASN A 36 -8.15 -12.07 13.45
N ASP A 37 -9.45 -12.35 13.48
CA ASP A 37 -10.42 -11.72 14.36
C ASP A 37 -10.08 -11.98 15.85
N MET A 38 -9.72 -13.21 16.21
CA MET A 38 -9.35 -13.59 17.58
C MET A 38 -8.03 -12.95 18.05
N LEU A 39 -7.08 -12.73 17.13
CA LEU A 39 -5.81 -12.07 17.41
C LEU A 39 -5.86 -10.55 17.19
N GLY A 40 -6.99 -10.01 16.73
CA GLY A 40 -7.12 -8.61 16.34
C GLY A 40 -6.25 -8.21 15.15
N ILE A 41 -5.83 -9.17 14.32
CA ILE A 41 -5.09 -8.94 13.07
C ILE A 41 -6.13 -8.47 12.05
N LYS A 42 -6.11 -7.18 11.69
CA LYS A 42 -6.93 -6.69 10.58
C LYS A 42 -6.38 -7.24 9.27
N ASP A 43 -7.27 -7.65 8.36
CA ASP A 43 -6.88 -7.91 6.99
C ASP A 43 -6.34 -6.61 6.38
N GLN A 44 -5.06 -6.62 6.05
CA GLN A 44 -4.43 -5.50 5.38
C GLN A 44 -4.81 -5.52 3.91
N MET A 45 -5.47 -4.46 3.46
CA MET A 45 -5.75 -4.26 2.04
C MET A 45 -4.44 -3.95 1.30
N ALA A 46 -4.36 -4.38 0.04
CA ALA A 46 -3.27 -4.04 -0.86
C ALA A 46 -3.85 -3.33 -2.09
N VAL A 47 -3.04 -2.51 -2.75
CA VAL A 47 -3.48 -1.78 -3.95
C VAL A 47 -3.77 -2.79 -5.06
N SER A 48 -4.90 -2.60 -5.76
CA SER A 48 -5.25 -3.43 -6.89
C SER A 48 -4.38 -3.13 -8.12
N ASP A 49 -4.41 -4.01 -9.13
CA ASP A 49 -3.77 -3.72 -10.43
C ASP A 49 -4.32 -2.44 -11.07
N PHE A 50 -5.61 -2.14 -10.86
CA PHE A 50 -6.21 -0.89 -11.33
C PHE A 50 -5.59 0.31 -10.61
N GLY A 51 -5.48 0.25 -9.28
CA GLY A 51 -4.83 1.28 -8.46
C GLY A 51 -3.37 1.50 -8.85
N ILE A 52 -2.60 0.45 -9.08
CA ILE A 52 -1.21 0.54 -9.55
C ILE A 52 -1.16 1.26 -10.90
N ASN A 53 -2.02 0.89 -11.86
CA ASN A 53 -2.06 1.54 -13.17
C ASN A 53 -2.47 3.02 -13.08
N LEU A 54 -3.41 3.36 -12.20
CA LEU A 54 -3.81 4.74 -11.95
C LEU A 54 -2.63 5.57 -11.42
N ILE A 55 -1.95 5.07 -10.39
CA ILE A 55 -0.79 5.75 -9.78
C ILE A 55 0.32 5.92 -10.80
N CYS A 56 0.71 4.85 -11.49
CA CYS A 56 1.68 4.89 -12.58
C CYS A 56 1.31 5.88 -13.69
N GLY A 57 0.01 6.13 -13.94
CA GLY A 57 -0.47 7.10 -14.92
C GLY A 57 -0.24 8.56 -14.51
N PHE A 58 -0.04 8.83 -13.22
CA PHE A 58 0.37 10.15 -12.72
C PHE A 58 1.88 10.33 -12.71
N GLU A 59 2.62 9.22 -12.60
CA GLU A 59 4.07 9.23 -12.50
C GLU A 59 4.76 9.22 -13.88
N GLY A 60 5.93 9.85 -13.96
CA GLY A 60 6.72 9.84 -15.19
C GLY A 60 7.35 8.46 -15.46
N LYS A 61 7.05 7.86 -16.62
CA LYS A 61 7.65 6.57 -17.04
C LYS A 61 9.05 6.76 -17.64
N ARG A 62 10.05 6.09 -17.07
CA ARG A 62 11.45 6.04 -17.53
C ARG A 62 12.02 4.63 -17.40
N LEU A 63 12.10 3.89 -18.50
CA LEU A 63 12.57 2.49 -18.52
C LEU A 63 14.11 2.34 -18.51
N THR A 64 14.82 3.46 -18.55
CA THR A 64 16.27 3.54 -18.36
C THR A 64 16.52 4.49 -17.20
N ALA A 65 17.46 4.12 -16.33
CA ALA A 65 17.79 4.93 -15.17
C ALA A 65 18.27 6.33 -15.57
N TYR A 66 17.79 7.34 -14.85
CA TYR A 66 18.12 8.75 -15.05
C TYR A 66 18.49 9.40 -13.72
N ASP A 67 19.28 10.47 -13.78
CA ASP A 67 19.56 11.33 -12.63
C ASP A 67 18.35 12.25 -12.44
N ASP A 68 17.77 12.26 -11.25
CA ASP A 68 16.60 13.07 -10.90
C ASP A 68 16.91 14.58 -10.77
N GLY A 69 18.17 14.98 -10.95
CA GLY A 69 18.64 16.35 -10.89
C GLY A 69 19.21 16.74 -9.52
N VAL A 70 19.12 15.85 -8.53
CA VAL A 70 19.77 16.00 -7.22
C VAL A 70 20.78 14.89 -6.94
N GLY A 71 21.17 14.13 -7.97
CA GLY A 71 22.20 13.10 -7.91
C GLY A 71 21.68 11.72 -7.48
N VAL A 72 20.36 11.50 -7.51
CA VAL A 72 19.75 10.21 -7.19
C VAL A 72 19.30 9.52 -8.48
N TRP A 73 19.88 8.34 -8.73
CA TRP A 73 19.46 7.51 -9.85
C TRP A 73 18.06 6.96 -9.62
N THR A 74 17.19 7.16 -10.61
CA THR A 74 15.77 6.83 -10.57
C THR A 74 15.37 6.06 -11.83
N ILE A 75 14.48 5.08 -11.72
CA ILE A 75 13.97 4.27 -12.83
C ILE A 75 12.47 3.95 -12.67
N GLY A 76 11.84 3.49 -13.74
CA GLY A 76 10.46 3.06 -13.76
C GLY A 76 9.51 4.24 -13.57
N PHE A 77 8.77 4.21 -12.47
CA PHE A 77 7.78 5.23 -12.08
C PHE A 77 8.22 5.99 -10.81
N GLY A 78 9.54 6.22 -10.65
CA GLY A 78 10.09 6.95 -9.49
C GLY A 78 10.85 6.09 -8.48
N THR A 79 11.15 4.82 -8.81
CA THR A 79 11.89 3.91 -7.93
C THR A 79 13.36 4.31 -7.86
N THR A 80 13.92 4.40 -6.65
CA THR A 80 15.34 4.68 -6.39
C THR A 80 16.06 3.52 -5.68
N ILE A 81 15.29 2.61 -5.06
CA ILE A 81 15.77 1.41 -4.37
C ILE A 81 14.90 0.23 -4.84
N TYR A 82 15.53 -0.81 -5.38
CA TYR A 82 14.83 -2.01 -5.80
C TYR A 82 14.29 -2.82 -4.61
N PRO A 83 13.34 -3.76 -4.84
CA PRO A 83 12.82 -4.63 -3.77
C PRO A 83 13.88 -5.44 -3.02
N ASN A 84 15.04 -5.70 -3.64
CA ASN A 84 16.17 -6.38 -3.01
C ASN A 84 17.07 -5.45 -2.15
N GLY A 85 16.69 -4.18 -1.97
CA GLY A 85 17.42 -3.19 -1.19
C GLY A 85 18.58 -2.52 -1.92
N GLN A 86 18.86 -2.88 -3.18
CA GLN A 86 19.91 -2.23 -3.97
C GLN A 86 19.44 -0.91 -4.53
N LYS A 87 20.30 0.11 -4.47
CA LYS A 87 20.06 1.39 -5.14
C LYS A 87 20.12 1.21 -6.67
N VAL A 88 19.25 1.94 -7.37
CA VAL A 88 19.31 2.09 -8.84
C VAL A 88 20.65 2.70 -9.22
N LYS A 89 21.21 2.29 -10.35
CA LYS A 89 22.51 2.75 -10.84
C LYS A 89 22.41 3.23 -12.28
N LYS A 90 23.38 4.06 -12.69
CA LYS A 90 23.56 4.47 -14.07
C LYS A 90 23.65 3.25 -14.99
N GLY A 91 22.85 3.26 -16.06
CA GLY A 91 22.84 2.20 -17.06
C GLY A 91 21.86 1.07 -16.77
N ASP A 92 21.21 1.06 -15.60
CA ASP A 92 20.12 0.13 -15.34
C ASP A 92 18.97 0.34 -16.33
N THR A 93 18.35 -0.75 -16.76
CA THR A 93 17.16 -0.76 -17.61
C THR A 93 16.13 -1.72 -17.04
N CYS A 94 14.85 -1.46 -17.30
CA CYS A 94 13.79 -2.36 -16.90
C CYS A 94 12.67 -2.40 -17.95
N THR A 95 11.93 -3.50 -17.97
CA THR A 95 10.64 -3.57 -18.68
C THR A 95 9.57 -2.78 -17.92
N GLU A 96 8.47 -2.45 -18.59
CA GLU A 96 7.32 -1.83 -17.92
C GLU A 96 6.72 -2.73 -16.84
N ALA A 97 6.69 -4.05 -17.07
CA ALA A 97 6.23 -5.01 -16.08
C ALA A 97 7.10 -4.98 -14.82
N GLN A 98 8.42 -4.96 -14.98
CA GLN A 98 9.35 -4.80 -13.84
C GLN A 98 9.15 -3.44 -13.15
N ALA A 99 8.98 -2.35 -13.90
CA ALA A 99 8.71 -1.04 -13.32
C ALA A 99 7.43 -1.02 -12.46
N LYS A 100 6.37 -1.74 -12.89
CA LYS A 100 5.14 -1.90 -12.08
C LYS A 100 5.37 -2.75 -10.84
N GLN A 101 6.20 -3.79 -10.92
CA GLN A 101 6.60 -4.58 -9.74
C GLN A 101 7.40 -3.75 -8.73
N PHE A 102 8.28 -2.85 -9.21
CA PHE A 102 9.00 -1.93 -8.35
C PHE A 102 8.04 -0.95 -7.67
N MET A 103 7.11 -0.36 -8.43
CA MET A 103 6.06 0.49 -7.90
C MET A 103 5.23 -0.24 -6.84
N GLN A 104 4.80 -1.48 -7.09
CA GLN A 104 4.06 -2.28 -6.11
C GLN A 104 4.84 -2.45 -4.80
N ASN A 105 6.16 -2.64 -4.88
CA ASN A 105 6.99 -2.71 -3.68
C ASN A 105 7.09 -1.34 -2.96
N ASP A 106 7.25 -0.25 -3.71
CA ASP A 106 7.29 1.11 -3.18
C ASP A 106 5.96 1.49 -2.48
N LEU A 107 4.83 0.98 -3.00
CA LEU A 107 3.49 1.22 -2.47
C LEU A 107 3.24 0.57 -1.11
N LYS A 108 3.94 -0.52 -0.75
CA LYS A 108 3.74 -1.23 0.53
C LYS A 108 3.81 -0.33 1.76
N LYS A 109 4.71 0.66 1.75
CA LYS A 109 4.82 1.64 2.84
C LYS A 109 3.54 2.47 2.99
N PHE A 110 2.92 2.82 1.87
CA PHE A 110 1.72 3.66 1.84
C PHE A 110 0.46 2.82 2.08
N GLU A 111 0.41 1.59 1.59
CA GLU A 111 -0.60 0.59 1.97
C GLU A 111 -0.64 0.41 3.48
N HIS A 112 0.52 0.19 4.11
CA HIS A 112 0.62 0.04 5.56
C HIS A 112 0.12 1.30 6.28
N ALA A 113 0.54 2.49 5.85
CA ALA A 113 0.07 3.74 6.44
C ALA A 113 -1.45 3.92 6.36
N VAL A 114 -2.08 3.53 5.24
CA VAL A 114 -3.54 3.59 5.09
C VAL A 114 -4.23 2.55 5.97
N ASN A 115 -3.75 1.30 5.98
CA ASN A 115 -4.33 0.22 6.79
C ASN A 115 -4.29 0.52 8.29
N GLU A 116 -3.20 1.10 8.79
CA GLU A 116 -3.05 1.45 10.21
C GLU A 116 -3.91 2.66 10.60
N ALA A 117 -3.97 3.67 9.72
CA ALA A 117 -4.60 4.94 10.05
C ALA A 117 -6.12 4.92 9.88
N VAL A 118 -6.66 4.10 8.97
CA VAL A 118 -8.10 4.03 8.71
C VAL A 118 -8.79 3.05 9.67
N THR A 119 -9.85 3.53 10.33
CA THR A 119 -10.58 2.75 11.36
C THR A 119 -11.96 2.29 10.92
N VAL A 120 -12.39 2.68 9.72
CA VAL A 120 -13.68 2.29 9.12
C VAL A 120 -13.45 1.32 7.97
N SER A 121 -14.49 0.56 7.59
CA SER A 121 -14.41 -0.33 6.42
C SER A 121 -14.23 0.47 5.13
N LEU A 122 -13.38 -0.03 4.24
CA LEU A 122 -13.16 0.50 2.91
C LEU A 122 -13.53 -0.53 1.85
N ASN A 123 -14.01 -0.08 0.71
CA ASN A 123 -13.98 -0.88 -0.51
C ASN A 123 -12.61 -0.73 -1.21
N GLN A 124 -12.34 -1.58 -2.23
CA GLN A 124 -11.06 -1.56 -2.94
C GLN A 124 -10.77 -0.21 -3.63
N ASN A 125 -11.80 0.43 -4.21
CA ASN A 125 -11.63 1.71 -4.90
C ASN A 125 -11.19 2.82 -3.93
N GLN A 126 -11.82 2.86 -2.75
CA GLN A 126 -11.48 3.79 -1.69
C GLN A 126 -10.05 3.57 -1.22
N PHE A 127 -9.66 2.32 -0.98
CA PHE A 127 -8.29 1.99 -0.58
C PHE A 127 -7.26 2.42 -1.64
N ASP A 128 -7.49 2.07 -2.91
CA ASP A 128 -6.61 2.46 -4.02
C ASP A 128 -6.47 3.99 -4.14
N ALA A 129 -7.57 4.73 -4.01
CA ALA A 129 -7.56 6.21 -4.05
C ALA A 129 -6.79 6.81 -2.87
N LEU A 130 -6.96 6.28 -1.66
CA LEU A 130 -6.26 6.73 -0.46
C LEU A 130 -4.76 6.44 -0.57
N VAL A 131 -4.36 5.26 -1.06
CA VAL A 131 -2.95 4.94 -1.26
C VAL A 131 -2.34 5.83 -2.34
N SER A 132 -3.05 6.12 -3.44
CA SER A 132 -2.59 7.07 -4.47
C SER A 132 -2.35 8.47 -3.90
N LEU A 133 -3.26 8.97 -3.07
CA LEU A 133 -3.09 10.25 -2.39
C LEU A 133 -1.89 10.20 -1.43
N THR A 134 -1.82 9.16 -0.61
CA THR A 134 -0.78 8.99 0.43
C THR A 134 0.61 8.87 -0.20
N TYR A 135 0.75 8.19 -1.33
CA TYR A 135 1.99 8.17 -2.12
C TYR A 135 2.43 9.58 -2.51
N ASN A 136 1.49 10.43 -2.94
CA ASN A 136 1.78 11.78 -3.40
C ASN A 136 2.09 12.78 -2.30
N ILE A 137 1.36 12.73 -1.18
CA ILE A 137 1.49 13.72 -0.10
C ILE A 137 2.37 13.23 1.06
N GLY A 138 2.66 11.93 1.10
CA GLY A 138 3.39 11.25 2.18
C GLY A 138 2.49 10.83 3.36
N SER A 139 2.87 9.72 4.02
CA SER A 139 2.13 9.13 5.16
C SER A 139 1.85 10.14 6.28
N GLY A 140 2.84 10.94 6.68
CA GLY A 140 2.68 11.89 7.77
C GLY A 140 1.69 13.03 7.47
N ALA A 141 1.51 13.40 6.20
CA ALA A 141 0.49 14.37 5.79
C ALA A 141 -0.90 13.73 5.77
N PHE A 142 -1.00 12.50 5.27
CA PHE A 142 -2.23 11.71 5.27
C PHE A 142 -2.77 11.48 6.68
N GLU A 143 -1.93 11.00 7.61
CA GLU A 143 -2.30 10.69 9.00
C GLU A 143 -2.84 11.91 9.76
N LYS A 144 -2.37 13.11 9.43
CA LYS A 144 -2.79 14.37 10.08
C LYS A 144 -3.94 15.06 9.35
N SER A 145 -4.36 14.53 8.20
CA SER A 145 -5.28 15.20 7.28
C SER A 145 -6.70 15.31 7.85
N THR A 146 -7.40 16.38 7.46
CA THR A 146 -8.86 16.49 7.66
C THR A 146 -9.61 15.39 6.91
N LEU A 147 -9.06 14.91 5.79
CA LEU A 147 -9.60 13.78 5.03
C LEU A 147 -9.74 12.55 5.92
N LEU A 148 -8.64 12.11 6.55
CA LEU A 148 -8.64 10.93 7.40
C LEU A 148 -9.56 11.12 8.62
N LYS A 149 -9.54 12.30 9.24
CA LYS A 149 -10.43 12.62 10.38
C LYS A 149 -11.90 12.43 10.00
N LYS A 150 -12.32 12.92 8.84
CA LYS A 150 -13.70 12.76 8.34
C LYS A 150 -14.01 11.30 8.01
N LEU A 151 -13.08 10.63 7.32
CA LEU A 151 -13.24 9.22 6.96
C LEU A 151 -13.47 8.35 8.20
N ASN A 152 -12.65 8.51 9.23
CA ASN A 152 -12.73 7.72 10.46
C ASN A 152 -13.98 8.00 11.31
N THR A 153 -14.70 9.10 11.04
CA THR A 153 -16.05 9.34 11.61
C THR A 153 -17.18 8.81 10.73
N GLY A 154 -16.88 8.09 9.64
CA GLY A 154 -17.85 7.60 8.67
C GLY A 154 -18.35 8.66 7.67
N ASP A 155 -17.74 9.85 7.62
CA ASP A 155 -18.08 10.90 6.67
C ASP A 155 -17.33 10.68 5.34
N TYR A 156 -17.71 9.64 4.60
CA TYR A 156 -17.08 9.27 3.32
C TYR A 156 -17.19 10.39 2.28
N GLN A 157 -18.35 11.04 2.18
CA GLN A 157 -18.56 12.12 1.22
C GLN A 157 -17.72 13.36 1.57
N GLY A 158 -17.64 13.70 2.86
CA GLY A 158 -16.76 14.78 3.32
C GLY A 158 -15.29 14.44 3.13
N ALA A 159 -14.87 13.19 3.35
CA ALA A 159 -13.50 12.74 3.06
C ALA A 159 -13.20 12.86 1.56
N ALA A 160 -14.11 12.45 0.68
CA ALA A 160 -13.96 12.61 -0.77
C ALA A 160 -13.77 14.07 -1.20
N ASN A 161 -14.45 15.02 -0.55
CA ASN A 161 -14.27 16.45 -0.81
C ASN A 161 -12.93 16.99 -0.31
N GLN A 162 -12.24 16.30 0.60
CA GLN A 162 -10.92 16.73 1.09
C GLN A 162 -9.77 16.38 0.13
N PHE A 163 -9.99 15.58 -0.92
CA PHE A 163 -8.98 15.42 -1.97
C PHE A 163 -8.63 16.77 -2.60
N ASP A 164 -9.62 17.65 -2.79
CA ASP A 164 -9.48 18.97 -3.43
C ASP A 164 -8.57 19.94 -2.64
N ALA A 165 -8.28 19.65 -1.36
CA ALA A 165 -7.38 20.45 -0.54
C ALA A 165 -5.89 20.22 -0.88
N TRP A 166 -5.55 19.09 -1.52
CA TRP A 166 -4.18 18.65 -1.77
C TRP A 166 -3.73 18.96 -3.21
N VAL A 167 -3.90 20.22 -3.63
CA VAL A 167 -3.62 20.70 -4.99
C VAL A 167 -2.45 21.69 -5.08
N ASN A 168 -1.77 21.96 -3.97
CA ASN A 168 -0.69 22.92 -3.88
C ASN A 168 0.66 22.23 -3.66
N ALA A 169 1.71 22.71 -4.31
CA ALA A 169 3.10 22.38 -3.98
C ALA A 169 3.97 23.64 -4.08
N GLY A 170 4.95 23.79 -3.17
CA GLY A 170 5.76 25.01 -3.08
C GLY A 170 4.92 26.28 -2.87
N GLY A 171 3.79 26.18 -2.17
CA GLY A 171 2.86 27.29 -1.92
C GLY A 171 2.01 27.71 -3.14
N LYS A 172 2.10 27.01 -4.28
CA LYS A 172 1.36 27.33 -5.49
C LYS A 172 0.41 26.21 -5.90
N ARG A 173 -0.76 26.57 -6.40
CA ARG A 173 -1.71 25.63 -7.00
C ARG A 173 -1.14 25.07 -8.29
N LEU A 174 -1.11 23.74 -8.41
CA LEU A 174 -0.61 23.05 -9.59
C LEU A 174 -1.74 22.32 -10.32
N GLN A 175 -1.93 22.62 -11.60
CA GLN A 175 -3.01 22.00 -12.39
C GLN A 175 -2.87 20.47 -12.50
N GLY A 176 -1.64 19.95 -12.52
CA GLY A 176 -1.39 18.51 -12.49
C GLY A 176 -1.93 17.84 -11.22
N LEU A 177 -1.77 18.47 -10.05
CA LEU A 177 -2.33 17.97 -8.80
C LEU A 177 -3.85 18.06 -8.81
N VAL A 178 -4.43 19.15 -9.31
CA VAL A 178 -5.89 19.28 -9.45
C VAL A 178 -6.48 18.10 -10.24
N ASN A 179 -5.91 17.81 -11.42
CA ASN A 179 -6.37 16.72 -12.26
C ASN A 179 -6.22 15.36 -11.56
N ARG A 180 -5.11 15.16 -10.83
CA ARG A 180 -4.87 13.96 -10.02
C ARG A 180 -5.92 13.79 -8.91
N ARG A 181 -6.18 14.84 -8.14
CA ARG A 181 -7.19 14.84 -7.05
C ARG A 181 -8.59 14.53 -7.55
N VAL A 182 -8.98 15.07 -8.71
CA VAL A 182 -10.26 14.76 -9.35
C VAL A 182 -10.37 13.26 -9.66
N LYS A 183 -9.34 12.65 -10.25
CA LYS A 183 -9.34 11.21 -10.59
C LYS A 183 -9.35 10.31 -9.36
N GLU A 184 -8.59 10.67 -8.32
CA GLU A 184 -8.61 9.94 -7.06
C GLU A 184 -9.98 10.05 -6.36
N LYS A 185 -10.58 11.25 -6.35
CA LYS A 185 -11.93 11.48 -5.80
C LYS A 185 -13.00 10.70 -6.57
N GLU A 186 -12.95 10.71 -7.91
CA GLU A 186 -13.83 9.93 -8.78
C GLU A 186 -13.71 8.44 -8.47
N LEU A 187 -12.50 7.92 -8.24
CA LEU A 187 -12.29 6.54 -7.85
C LEU A 187 -12.88 6.26 -6.47
N PHE A 188 -12.59 7.10 -5.48
CA PHE A 188 -13.04 6.92 -4.10
C PHE A 188 -14.58 6.86 -3.96
N LEU A 189 -15.31 7.53 -4.86
CA LEU A 189 -16.78 7.58 -4.86
C LEU A 189 -17.46 6.47 -5.69
N LYS A 190 -16.70 5.55 -6.29
CA LYS A 190 -17.24 4.38 -7.01
C LYS A 190 -17.50 3.21 -6.07
#